data_AF-A0A1Y4I9L9-F1
#
_entry.id   AF-A0A1Y4I9L9-F1
#
_cell.length_a   1.000
_cell.length_b   1.000
_cell.length_c   1.000
_cell.angle_alpha   90.00
_cell.angle_beta   90.00
_cell.angle_gamma   90.00
#
_symmetry.space_group_name_H-M   'P 1'
#
loop_
_entity.id
_entity.type
_entity.pdbx_description
1 polymer ?
#
loop_
_entity_poly.entity_id
_entity_poly.type
_entity_poly.pdbx_seq_one_letter_code
_entity_poly.pdbx_strand_id
1 'polypeptide(L)' 'MVKNNIEVDVKVKCIEQGKTQVQIAEEIDTTKAYVNRLIKKKDGVVNKTFVQMMEALGYDVELTYVKREG' A
#
# COMPACT_ATOMS: atom_id res chain seq x y z
N MET A 1 3.15 14.61 7.83
CA MET A 1 3.76 13.50 7.08
C MET A 1 3.09 12.22 7.52
N VAL A 2 2.90 11.27 6.61
CA VAL A 2 2.41 9.93 6.97
C VAL A 2 3.45 9.29 7.88
N LYS A 3 3.05 8.84 9.07
CA LYS A 3 3.97 8.19 10.04
C LYS A 3 4.13 6.67 9.79
N ASN A 4 3.45 6.12 8.78
CA ASN A 4 3.55 4.71 8.42
C ASN A 4 4.68 4.45 7.40
N ASN A 5 5.40 3.34 7.56
CA ASN A 5 6.35 2.86 6.56
C ASN A 5 5.62 1.96 5.56
N ILE A 6 4.99 2.58 4.58
CA ILE A 6 4.15 1.93 3.56
C ILE A 6 4.90 0.80 2.86
N GLU A 7 6.19 0.98 2.54
CA GLU A 7 6.95 -0.04 1.84
C GLU A 7 7.01 -1.35 2.64
N VAL A 8 7.32 -1.23 3.93
CA VAL A 8 7.43 -2.37 4.83
C VAL A 8 6.05 -2.98 5.08
N ASP A 9 5.06 -2.15 5.36
CA ASP A 9 3.70 -2.58 5.66
C ASP A 9 3.10 -3.40 4.51
N VAL A 10 3.12 -2.87 3.28
CA VAL A 10 2.60 -3.59 2.10
C VAL A 10 3.34 -4.92 1.88
N LYS A 11 4.66 -4.97 2.09
CA LYS A 11 5.44 -6.21 1.98
C LYS A 11 5.05 -7.24 3.04
N VAL A 12 4.80 -6.81 4.28
CA VAL A 12 4.31 -7.69 5.34
C VAL A 12 2.93 -8.23 4.98
N LYS A 13 2.02 -7.38 4.49
CA LYS A 13 0.67 -7.80 4.06
C LYS A 13 0.69 -8.79 2.90
N CYS A 14 1.61 -8.63 1.94
CA CYS A 14 1.83 -9.60 0.88
C CYS A 14 2.18 -10.99 1.45
N ILE A 15 3.10 -11.04 2.42
CA ILE A 15 3.55 -12.29 3.05
C ILE A 15 2.41 -12.94 3.85
N GLU A 16 1.70 -12.16 4.66
CA GLU A 16 0.55 -12.65 5.45
C GLU A 16 -0.54 -13.30 4.59
N GLN A 17 -0.79 -12.74 3.40
CA GLN A 17 -1.80 -13.22 2.48
C GLN A 17 -1.28 -14.25 1.47
N GLY A 18 0.01 -14.62 1.54
CA GLY A 18 0.63 -15.53 0.58
C GLY A 18 0.61 -15.02 -0.87
N LYS A 19 0.54 -13.70 -1.07
CA LYS A 19 0.48 -13.05 -2.38
C LYS A 19 1.79 -12.35 -2.72
N THR A 20 2.12 -12.33 -4.00
CA THR A 20 3.22 -11.51 -4.53
C THR A 20 2.72 -10.15 -4.99
N GLN A 21 3.61 -9.16 -5.04
CA GLN A 21 3.29 -7.85 -5.63
C GLN A 21 2.87 -7.93 -7.10
N VAL A 22 3.28 -8.97 -7.81
CA VAL A 22 2.88 -9.21 -9.21
C VAL A 22 1.41 -9.61 -9.26
N GLN A 23 1.01 -10.57 -8.42
CA GLN A 23 -0.40 -10.99 -8.32
C GLN A 23 -1.31 -9.84 -7.90
N ILE A 24 -0.88 -9.00 -6.94
CA ILE A 24 -1.66 -7.81 -6.56
C ILE A 24 -1.79 -6.84 -7.74
N ALA A 25 -0.71 -6.63 -8.51
CA ALA A 25 -0.75 -5.75 -9.67
C ALA A 25 -1.71 -6.27 -10.74
N GLU A 26 -1.71 -7.58 -10.98
CA GLU A 26 -2.63 -8.24 -11.91
C GLU A 26 -4.10 -8.15 -11.43
N GLU A 27 -4.36 -8.38 -10.15
CA GLU A 27 -5.71 -8.33 -9.56
C GLU A 27 -6.35 -6.93 -9.65
N ILE A 28 -5.56 -5.86 -9.58
CA ILE A 28 -6.07 -4.48 -9.64
C ILE A 28 -5.87 -3.83 -11.02
N ASP A 29 -5.61 -4.64 -12.05
CA ASP A 29 -5.39 -4.21 -13.44
C ASP A 29 -4.36 -3.07 -13.57
N THR A 30 -3.18 -3.28 -12.97
CA THR A 30 -2.07 -2.34 -13.03
C THR A 30 -0.73 -3.03 -13.31
N THR A 31 0.34 -2.24 -13.37
CA THR A 31 1.69 -2.77 -13.62
C THR A 31 2.49 -2.93 -12.33
N LYS A 32 3.32 -3.98 -12.27
CA LYS A 32 4.32 -4.17 -11.20
C LYS A 32 5.20 -2.92 -11.00
N ALA A 33 5.56 -2.24 -12.09
CA ALA A 33 6.36 -1.02 -12.04
C ALA A 33 5.63 0.11 -11.32
N TYR A 34 4.31 0.24 -11.55
CA TYR A 34 3.48 1.22 -10.87
C TYR A 34 3.32 0.92 -9.38
N VAL A 35 3.04 -0.34 -9.02
CA VAL A 35 3.02 -0.80 -7.62
C VAL A 35 4.35 -0.49 -6.92
N ASN A 36 5.48 -0.83 -7.54
CA ASN A 36 6.81 -0.59 -6.96
C ASN A 36 7.11 0.91 -6.77
N ARG A 37 6.64 1.75 -7.70
CA ARG A 37 6.75 3.21 -7.55
C ARG A 37 5.91 3.71 -6.37
N LEU A 38 4.73 3.14 -6.18
CA LEU A 38 3.79 3.55 -5.13
C LEU A 38 4.29 3.19 -3.74
N ILE A 39 4.74 1.94 -3.53
CA ILE A 39 5.25 1.48 -2.22
C ILE A 39 6.53 2.21 -1.80
N LYS A 40 7.36 2.65 -2.75
CA LYS A 40 8.62 3.37 -2.49
C LYS A 40 8.42 4.87 -2.26
N LYS A 41 7.24 5.39 -2.57
CA LYS A 41 6.96 6.82 -2.44
C LYS A 41 6.78 7.14 -0.96
N LYS A 42 7.66 7.99 -0.41
CA LYS A 42 7.56 8.40 1.00
C LYS A 42 6.47 9.44 1.25
N ASP A 43 6.04 10.15 0.20
CA ASP A 43 5.05 11.21 0.27
C ASP A 43 3.83 10.95 -0.63
N GLY A 44 2.62 11.17 -0.11
CA GLY A 44 1.38 11.12 -0.88
C GLY A 44 1.04 9.74 -1.43
N VAL A 45 0.84 8.77 -0.52
CA VAL A 45 0.61 7.35 -0.83
C VAL A 45 -0.87 6.98 -0.90
N VAL A 46 -1.74 7.60 -0.11
CA VAL A 46 -3.17 7.23 -0.06
C VAL A 46 -3.88 7.76 -1.31
N ASN A 47 -3.74 7.05 -2.42
CA ASN A 47 -4.47 7.26 -3.66
C ASN A 47 -5.39 6.06 -3.93
N LYS A 48 -6.22 6.16 -4.99
CA LYS A 48 -7.16 5.09 -5.36
C LYS A 48 -6.48 3.73 -5.52
N THR A 49 -5.31 3.68 -6.18
CA THR A 49 -4.59 2.43 -6.41
C THR A 49 -4.10 1.80 -5.11
N PHE A 50 -3.64 2.60 -4.14
CA PHE A 50 -3.26 2.09 -2.83
C PHE A 50 -4.43 1.42 -2.12
N VAL A 51 -5.62 2.04 -2.16
CA VAL A 51 -6.83 1.46 -1.56
C VAL A 51 -7.19 0.15 -2.25
N GLN A 52 -7.18 0.11 -3.59
CA GLN A 52 -7.44 -1.13 -4.34
C GLN A 52 -6.43 -2.24 -4.04
N MET A 53 -5.15 -1.91 -3.79
CA MET A 53 -4.16 -2.89 -3.35
C MET A 53 -4.51 -3.50 -1.99
N MET A 54 -4.96 -2.68 -1.05
CA MET A 54 -5.36 -3.15 0.29
C MET A 54 -6.61 -4.02 0.21
N GLU A 55 -7.59 -3.63 -0.63
CA GLU A 55 -8.78 -4.44 -0.91
C GLU A 55 -8.42 -5.80 -1.52
N ALA A 56 -7.52 -5.83 -2.51
CA ALA A 56 -7.02 -7.08 -3.12
C ALA A 56 -6.27 -7.97 -2.10
N LEU A 57 -5.65 -7.35 -1.09
CA LEU A 57 -5.04 -8.03 0.04
C LEU A 57 -6.06 -8.43 1.13
N GLY A 58 -7.35 -8.10 0.97
CA GLY A 58 -8.41 -8.43 1.93
C GLY A 58 -8.47 -7.50 3.13
N TYR A 59 -8.04 -6.25 2.99
CA TYR A 59 -8.04 -5.24 4.07
C TYR A 59 -8.83 -3.99 3.68
N ASP A 60 -9.60 -3.48 4.64
CA ASP A 60 -10.15 -2.12 4.59
C ASP A 60 -9.11 -1.09 5.08
N VAL A 61 -9.21 0.15 4.60
CA VAL A 61 -8.31 1.25 5.00
C VAL A 61 -9.02 2.19 5.97
N GLU A 62 -8.57 2.22 7.23
CA GLU A 62 -8.94 3.24 8.20
C GLU A 62 -7.82 4.29 8.35
N LEU A 63 -8.19 5.57 8.41
CA LEU A 63 -7.24 6.68 8.59
C LEU A 63 -7.39 7.31 9.97
N THR A 64 -6.28 7.41 10.69
CA THR A 64 -6.19 8.11 11.98
C THR A 64 -5.22 9.29 11.90
N TYR A 65 -5.43 10.28 12.76
CA TYR A 65 -4.64 11.51 12.78
C TYR A 65 -3.87 11.65 14.10
N VAL A 66 -2.60 12.03 14.01
CA VAL A 66 -1.76 12.34 15.16
C VAL A 66 -1.32 13.80 15.11
N LYS A 67 -1.27 14.46 16.27
CA LYS A 67 -0.79 15.85 16.37
C LYS A 67 0.68 15.91 15.94
N ARG A 68 1.03 16.96 15.17
CA ARG A 68 2.42 17.21 14.76
C ARG A 68 3.21 17.72 15.95
N GLU A 69 4.36 17.11 16.23
CA GLU A 69 5.36 17.63 17.16
C GLU A 69 6.20 18.65 16.38
N GLY A 70 6.31 19.86 16.93
CA GLY A 70 7.03 20.99 16.32
C GLY A 70 8.52 20.93 16.58
#